data_AF-F6I393-F1
#
_entry.id   AF-F6I393-F1
#
_cell.length_a   1.000
_cell.length_b   1.000
_cell.length_c   1.000
_cell.angle_alpha   90.00
_cell.angle_beta   90.00
_cell.angle_gamma   90.00
#
_symmetry.space_group_name_H-M   'P 1'
#
loop_
_entity.id
_entity.type
_entity.pdbx_description
1 polymer ?
#
loop_
_entity_poly.entity_id
_entity_poly.type
_entity_poly.pdbx_seq_one_letter_code
_entity_poly.pdbx_strand_id
1 'polypeptide(L)'
;MLPTGVKETQLRESNSQKVHPQPMEEATNQTPEAMEALISKIFMNISSLKSAYIQLQAAHTPYEPDKIQAADKLVISELKNLSELKHFYREKNPKPICVSPQDSRLAAEIQEQQNLLKTYEVMVKKFQSEIQNKDSEILQLQQQIQEANQKRVKLEKNLKLRGLSTKESEGSVEENGFFPVDLTPDLFISVVEAAFKAIHDFSKPLINMMKAAGWDLDAAANSIEPNVVYAKRAHKKYAFESHICQRMFSGFQHESFSIKSDNLTVTKESFFHQFLALREMDPLDTLGQNPDSIFGKFCRSKYLVVVHPKMDASFFGNLDQRNYVMGGGHPRTPFYQAFLKLAKSIWLLHRLAYSFDPNVKVFQVKRGSEFSEVYMESVVKNLVMDESDEKPKVGLMVMPGFWIGGSVIQCRVYLSGMRVAEHFVMAKLTLSFLLLLLFVFSVLGSVEPASVQHARKSRARTFIEASCRSTRYPSLCVKCLSGYANKTQQSPFQLAQVALSVSLAKTRHTRAYVMEVASNFKDVEGRTHQDISDCLDQINDGVDRLAQSIIELRRMNQEGGDSDFTWRMSNIETWVSAALTDATTCVDGFSGRDMGKLKATIKGKVLNVAQVTSNALALVNRFAARHRATNKP
;
A
#
# COMPACT_ATOMS: atom_id res chain seq x y z
N MET A 1 -68.29 -25.58 53.08
CA MET A 1 -69.40 -26.53 53.22
C MET A 1 -69.04 -27.76 52.41
N LEU A 2 -68.86 -28.91 53.08
CA LEU A 2 -68.80 -30.27 52.50
C LEU A 2 -70.09 -30.56 51.68
N PRO A 3 -70.23 -31.64 50.85
CA PRO A 3 -69.61 -32.97 51.01
C PRO A 3 -69.38 -33.86 49.73
N THR A 4 -68.81 -35.06 49.98
CA THR A 4 -69.15 -36.41 49.41
C THR A 4 -68.93 -36.74 47.93
N GLY A 5 -68.53 -37.94 47.50
CA GLY A 5 -68.32 -39.25 48.15
C GLY A 5 -68.68 -40.41 47.18
N VAL A 6 -67.75 -41.38 47.03
CA VAL A 6 -67.93 -42.86 46.93
C VAL A 6 -68.88 -43.40 45.82
N LYS A 7 -68.37 -43.96 44.69
CA LYS A 7 -68.03 -45.39 44.40
C LYS A 7 -69.10 -46.42 44.78
N GLU A 8 -69.60 -47.22 43.82
CA GLU A 8 -69.68 -48.71 43.86
C GLU A 8 -70.43 -49.30 42.64
N THR A 9 -69.78 -50.17 41.84
CA THR A 9 -69.94 -51.65 41.68
C THR A 9 -71.21 -52.08 40.92
N GLN A 10 -71.29 -53.13 40.11
CA GLN A 10 -70.40 -54.10 39.43
C GLN A 10 -71.35 -54.99 38.56
N LEU A 11 -70.79 -56.00 37.88
CA LEU A 11 -71.43 -57.20 37.27
C LEU A 11 -71.85 -57.05 35.79
N ARG A 12 -71.47 -57.95 34.86
CA ARG A 12 -70.83 -59.27 34.94
C ARG A 12 -70.39 -59.75 33.54
N GLU A 13 -69.24 -60.43 33.49
CA GLU A 13 -68.81 -61.64 32.72
C GLU A 13 -69.53 -62.02 31.40
N SER A 14 -68.94 -62.65 30.38
CA SER A 14 -67.60 -63.15 30.05
C SER A 14 -67.71 -63.82 28.66
N ASN A 15 -66.72 -63.69 27.78
CA ASN A 15 -66.22 -64.87 27.07
C ASN A 15 -64.83 -64.62 26.48
N SER A 16 -63.90 -65.48 26.88
CA SER A 16 -62.47 -65.46 26.62
C SER A 16 -62.12 -66.13 25.28
N GLN A 17 -61.29 -65.48 24.46
CA GLN A 17 -60.55 -66.16 23.40
C GLN A 17 -59.09 -65.66 23.36
N LYS A 18 -58.20 -66.58 23.74
CA LYS A 18 -56.75 -66.64 23.49
C LYS A 18 -55.95 -65.36 23.74
N VAL A 19 -55.46 -65.26 24.98
CA VAL A 19 -54.26 -64.48 25.32
C VAL A 19 -53.04 -65.22 24.78
N HIS A 20 -52.55 -64.81 23.62
CA HIS A 20 -51.11 -64.80 23.35
C HIS A 20 -50.65 -63.36 23.61
N PRO A 21 -49.49 -63.12 24.26
CA PRO A 21 -49.00 -61.76 24.42
C PRO A 21 -48.76 -61.21 23.02
N GLN A 22 -49.51 -60.19 22.61
CA GLN A 22 -49.07 -59.40 21.46
C GLN A 22 -47.69 -58.86 21.81
N PRO A 23 -46.70 -58.98 20.91
CA PRO A 23 -45.45 -58.28 21.06
C PRO A 23 -45.80 -56.80 21.12
N MET A 24 -45.27 -56.12 22.13
CA MET A 24 -45.14 -54.67 22.12
C MET A 24 -44.55 -54.29 20.76
N GLU A 25 -45.34 -53.64 19.90
CA GLU A 25 -44.81 -53.09 18.66
C GLU A 25 -43.66 -52.16 19.05
N GLU A 26 -42.46 -52.61 18.72
CA GLU A 26 -41.26 -51.81 18.64
C GLU A 26 -41.52 -50.68 17.65
N ALA A 27 -42.15 -49.60 18.12
CA ALA A 27 -42.16 -48.31 17.45
C ALA A 27 -40.76 -47.71 17.59
N THR A 28 -39.84 -48.33 16.84
CA THR A 28 -38.53 -47.86 16.38
C THR A 28 -37.99 -46.67 17.17
N ASN A 29 -37.33 -47.02 18.28
CA ASN A 29 -36.11 -46.36 18.69
C ASN A 29 -35.28 -46.08 17.42
N GLN A 30 -35.28 -44.85 16.90
CA GLN A 30 -34.13 -44.38 16.13
C GLN A 30 -33.01 -44.33 17.16
N THR A 31 -32.30 -45.46 17.21
CA THR A 31 -31.38 -45.77 18.29
C THR A 31 -30.38 -44.63 18.43
N PRO A 32 -30.13 -44.14 19.66
CA PRO A 32 -29.01 -43.25 19.94
C PRO A 32 -27.73 -43.76 19.26
N GLU A 33 -27.59 -45.08 19.17
CA GLU A 33 -26.51 -45.83 18.52
C GLU A 33 -26.43 -45.59 16.99
N ALA A 34 -27.54 -45.44 16.26
CA ALA A 34 -27.50 -45.18 14.81
C ALA A 34 -27.09 -43.73 14.48
N MET A 35 -27.49 -42.78 15.33
CA MET A 35 -27.07 -41.39 15.22
C MET A 35 -25.61 -41.22 15.69
N GLU A 36 -25.21 -41.90 16.76
CA GLU A 36 -23.81 -41.98 17.19
C GLU A 36 -22.92 -42.65 16.13
N ALA A 37 -23.40 -43.67 15.43
CA ALA A 37 -22.68 -44.30 14.33
C ALA A 37 -22.53 -43.35 13.13
N LEU A 38 -23.55 -42.54 12.80
CA LEU A 38 -23.46 -41.53 11.75
C LEU A 38 -22.46 -40.43 12.12
N ILE A 39 -22.51 -39.95 13.36
CA ILE A 39 -21.58 -38.96 13.90
C ILE A 39 -20.15 -39.50 13.89
N SER A 40 -19.95 -40.76 14.30
CA SER A 40 -18.66 -41.43 14.27
C SER A 40 -18.12 -41.56 12.84
N LYS A 41 -18.98 -41.89 11.86
CA LYS A 41 -18.60 -41.92 10.44
C LYS A 41 -18.20 -40.54 9.91
N ILE A 42 -18.88 -39.47 10.34
CA ILE A 42 -18.52 -38.09 9.99
C ILE A 42 -17.15 -37.73 10.59
N PHE A 43 -16.90 -38.04 11.86
CA PHE A 43 -15.62 -37.75 12.50
C PHE A 43 -14.46 -38.55 11.90
N MET A 44 -14.69 -39.82 11.54
CA MET A 44 -13.72 -40.61 10.80
C MET A 44 -13.43 -40.00 9.43
N ASN A 45 -14.47 -39.60 8.68
CA ASN A 45 -14.30 -39.00 7.37
C ASN A 45 -13.55 -37.66 7.42
N ILE A 46 -13.84 -36.81 8.42
CA ILE A 46 -13.11 -35.56 8.66
C ILE A 46 -11.65 -35.83 9.04
N SER A 47 -11.39 -36.89 9.82
CA SER A 47 -10.03 -37.27 10.20
C SER A 47 -9.23 -37.80 9.00
N SER A 48 -9.86 -38.63 8.16
CA SER A 48 -9.27 -39.10 6.89
C SER A 48 -9.03 -37.96 5.91
N LEU A 49 -9.98 -37.03 5.77
CA LEU A 49 -9.84 -35.83 4.95
C LEU A 49 -8.69 -34.95 5.45
N LYS A 50 -8.57 -34.75 6.77
CA LYS A 50 -7.46 -33.99 7.37
C LYS A 50 -6.12 -34.67 7.11
N SER A 51 -6.05 -35.99 7.20
CA SER A 51 -4.84 -36.76 6.88
C SER A 51 -4.47 -36.65 5.40
N ALA A 52 -5.45 -36.82 4.49
CA ALA A 52 -5.26 -36.66 3.05
C ALA A 52 -4.81 -35.23 2.70
N TYR A 53 -5.35 -34.22 3.38
CA TYR A 53 -4.96 -32.83 3.19
C TYR A 53 -3.57 -32.51 3.74
N ILE A 54 -3.16 -33.12 4.86
CA ILE A 54 -1.79 -33.02 5.37
C ILE A 54 -0.82 -33.73 4.42
N GLN A 55 -1.19 -34.87 3.84
CA GLN A 55 -0.38 -35.54 2.81
C GLN A 55 -0.26 -34.70 1.55
N LEU A 56 -1.34 -34.00 1.17
CA LEU A 56 -1.30 -33.02 0.09
C LEU A 56 -0.33 -31.90 0.42
N GLN A 57 -0.44 -31.25 1.59
CA GLN A 57 0.48 -30.18 2.00
C GLN A 57 1.94 -30.64 2.13
N ALA A 58 2.18 -31.84 2.66
CA ALA A 58 3.52 -32.42 2.78
C ALA A 58 4.12 -32.73 1.41
N ALA A 59 3.31 -33.17 0.44
CA ALA A 59 3.76 -33.42 -0.93
C ALA A 59 4.06 -32.14 -1.73
N HIS A 60 3.70 -30.95 -1.21
CA HIS A 60 4.11 -29.67 -1.79
C HIS A 60 5.51 -29.21 -1.34
N THR A 61 6.12 -29.87 -0.33
CA THR A 61 7.46 -29.50 0.18
C THR A 61 8.29 -30.74 0.55
N PRO A 62 9.17 -31.23 -0.35
CA PRO A 62 9.46 -30.78 -1.71
C PRO A 62 8.34 -31.17 -2.69
N TYR A 63 8.23 -30.47 -3.82
CA TYR A 63 7.13 -30.64 -4.78
C TYR A 63 7.19 -32.01 -5.48
N GLU A 64 6.30 -32.93 -5.09
CA GLU A 64 6.21 -34.27 -5.64
C GLU A 64 4.85 -34.49 -6.34
N PRO A 65 4.77 -34.35 -7.69
CA PRO A 65 3.50 -34.26 -8.41
C PRO A 65 2.63 -35.53 -8.31
N ASP A 66 3.23 -36.73 -8.28
CA ASP A 66 2.49 -37.99 -8.18
C ASP A 66 1.85 -38.17 -6.80
N LYS A 67 2.56 -37.75 -5.72
CA LYS A 67 2.02 -37.77 -4.36
C LYS A 67 0.98 -36.68 -4.15
N ILE A 68 1.15 -35.51 -4.78
CA ILE A 68 0.13 -34.44 -4.80
C ILE A 68 -1.14 -34.96 -5.48
N GLN A 69 -1.02 -35.60 -6.64
CA GLN A 69 -2.18 -36.11 -7.37
C GLN A 69 -2.87 -37.27 -6.64
N ALA A 70 -2.11 -38.15 -5.98
CA ALA A 70 -2.66 -39.22 -5.15
C ALA A 70 -3.38 -38.65 -3.91
N ALA A 71 -2.77 -37.70 -3.21
CA ALA A 71 -3.37 -37.04 -2.05
C ALA A 71 -4.59 -36.19 -2.43
N ASP A 72 -4.58 -35.53 -3.59
CA ASP A 72 -5.71 -34.75 -4.11
C ASP A 72 -6.91 -35.65 -4.44
N LYS A 73 -6.66 -36.80 -5.08
CA LYS A 73 -7.69 -37.83 -5.29
C LYS A 73 -8.31 -38.30 -3.97
N LEU A 74 -7.50 -38.51 -2.94
CA LEU A 74 -7.98 -38.89 -1.61
C LEU A 74 -8.83 -37.79 -0.96
N VAL A 75 -8.39 -36.53 -1.06
CA VAL A 75 -9.17 -35.38 -0.57
C VAL A 75 -10.52 -35.30 -1.27
N ILE A 76 -10.54 -35.44 -2.60
CA ILE A 76 -11.78 -35.41 -3.40
C ILE A 76 -12.69 -36.60 -3.03
N SER A 77 -12.13 -37.80 -2.83
CA SER A 77 -12.94 -38.96 -2.44
C SER A 77 -13.59 -38.79 -1.07
N GLU A 78 -12.88 -38.22 -0.09
CA GLU A 78 -13.47 -38.00 1.23
C GLU A 78 -14.51 -36.88 1.23
N LEU A 79 -14.30 -35.82 0.44
CA LEU A 79 -15.33 -34.80 0.23
C LEU A 79 -16.60 -35.37 -0.42
N LYS A 80 -16.45 -36.32 -1.34
CA LYS A 80 -17.58 -37.04 -1.94
C LYS A 80 -18.32 -37.89 -0.90
N ASN A 81 -17.60 -38.63 -0.06
CA ASN A 81 -18.20 -39.41 1.04
C ASN A 81 -18.98 -38.51 2.02
N LEU A 82 -18.43 -37.35 2.40
CA LEU A 82 -19.13 -36.35 3.22
C LEU A 82 -20.41 -35.83 2.56
N SER A 83 -20.39 -35.63 1.24
CA SER A 83 -21.56 -35.23 0.48
C SER A 83 -22.64 -36.32 0.50
N GLU A 84 -22.26 -37.58 0.32
CA GLU A 84 -23.18 -38.72 0.39
C GLU A 84 -23.79 -38.87 1.80
N LEU A 85 -22.99 -38.72 2.87
CA LEU A 85 -23.51 -38.69 4.25
C LEU A 85 -24.49 -37.53 4.50
N LYS A 86 -24.23 -36.34 3.92
CA LYS A 86 -25.12 -35.19 4.00
C LYS A 86 -26.44 -35.45 3.27
N HIS A 87 -26.39 -36.08 2.10
CA HIS A 87 -27.58 -36.49 1.35
C HIS A 87 -28.39 -37.53 2.12
N PHE A 88 -27.73 -38.56 2.65
CA PHE A 88 -28.36 -39.59 3.48
C PHE A 88 -29.07 -39.01 4.72
N TYR A 89 -28.46 -38.04 5.40
CA TYR A 89 -29.09 -37.35 6.52
C TYR A 89 -30.33 -36.53 6.09
N ARG A 90 -30.26 -35.84 4.93
CA ARG A 90 -31.38 -35.07 4.39
C ARG A 90 -32.53 -35.93 3.90
N GLU A 91 -32.25 -37.09 3.31
CA GLU A 91 -33.27 -38.05 2.90
C GLU A 91 -34.01 -38.65 4.09
N LYS A 92 -33.30 -38.92 5.19
CA LYS A 92 -33.90 -39.42 6.44
C LYS A 92 -34.55 -38.33 7.30
N ASN A 93 -34.27 -37.05 7.06
CA ASN A 93 -34.86 -35.90 7.76
C ASN A 93 -35.32 -34.82 6.77
N PRO A 94 -36.36 -35.07 5.96
CA PRO A 94 -36.85 -34.10 4.99
C PRO A 94 -37.55 -32.93 5.69
N LYS A 95 -37.22 -31.69 5.30
CA LYS A 95 -38.07 -30.51 5.59
C LYS A 95 -39.17 -30.40 4.51
N PRO A 96 -40.38 -29.91 4.84
CA PRO A 96 -41.51 -29.93 3.92
C PRO A 96 -41.30 -28.95 2.74
N ILE A 97 -41.74 -29.36 1.54
CA ILE A 97 -41.49 -28.72 0.23
C ILE A 97 -42.81 -28.15 -0.35
N CYS A 98 -42.73 -27.09 -1.18
CA CYS A 98 -43.65 -26.82 -2.31
C CYS A 98 -42.85 -26.22 -3.50
N VAL A 99 -43.20 -26.58 -4.75
CA VAL A 99 -42.48 -26.22 -6.02
C VAL A 99 -43.42 -25.52 -7.01
N SER A 100 -42.93 -24.54 -7.78
CA SER A 100 -43.69 -23.88 -8.88
C SER A 100 -42.84 -23.64 -10.17
N PRO A 101 -43.47 -23.37 -11.33
CA PRO A 101 -42.81 -23.29 -12.66
C PRO A 101 -41.71 -22.23 -12.83
N GLN A 102 -41.64 -21.20 -11.98
CA GLN A 102 -40.56 -20.19 -12.02
C GLN A 102 -39.18 -20.79 -11.71
N ASP A 103 -39.13 -21.92 -11.00
CA ASP A 103 -37.89 -22.59 -10.60
C ASP A 103 -37.15 -23.23 -11.78
N SER A 104 -37.88 -23.59 -12.85
CA SER A 104 -37.29 -24.19 -14.06
C SER A 104 -36.51 -23.18 -14.90
N ARG A 105 -36.97 -21.93 -14.95
CA ARG A 105 -36.29 -20.85 -15.69
C ARG A 105 -35.01 -20.41 -14.96
N LEU A 106 -35.07 -20.35 -13.63
CA LEU A 106 -33.90 -20.09 -12.79
C LEU A 106 -32.83 -21.20 -12.93
N ALA A 107 -33.24 -22.46 -13.08
CA ALA A 107 -32.33 -23.57 -13.30
C ALA A 107 -31.57 -23.49 -14.64
N ALA A 108 -32.22 -23.01 -15.70
CA ALA A 108 -31.56 -22.79 -17.00
C ALA A 108 -30.52 -21.66 -16.95
N GLU A 109 -30.84 -20.57 -16.23
CA GLU A 109 -29.94 -19.42 -16.02
C GLU A 109 -28.71 -19.82 -15.17
N ILE A 110 -28.91 -20.68 -14.16
CA ILE A 110 -27.83 -21.28 -13.37
C ILE A 110 -26.92 -22.14 -14.26
N GLN A 111 -27.48 -22.89 -15.21
CA GLN A 111 -26.71 -23.74 -16.14
C GLN A 111 -25.84 -22.90 -17.09
N GLU A 112 -26.34 -21.77 -17.60
CA GLU A 112 -25.58 -20.85 -18.44
C GLU A 112 -24.40 -20.24 -17.67
N GLN A 113 -24.64 -19.78 -16.44
CA GLN A 113 -23.58 -19.26 -15.56
C GLN A 113 -22.52 -20.32 -15.22
N GLN A 114 -22.91 -21.59 -15.06
CA GLN A 114 -21.97 -22.70 -14.86
C GLN A 114 -21.10 -22.98 -16.09
N ASN A 115 -21.65 -22.82 -17.29
CA ASN A 115 -20.87 -22.97 -18.53
C ASN A 115 -19.88 -21.81 -18.72
N LEU A 116 -20.29 -20.58 -18.38
CA LEU A 116 -19.41 -19.41 -18.40
C LEU A 116 -18.22 -19.55 -17.42
N LEU A 117 -18.48 -20.11 -16.22
CA LEU A 117 -17.44 -20.42 -15.23
C LEU A 117 -16.40 -21.42 -15.75
N LYS A 118 -16.82 -22.44 -16.51
CA LYS A 118 -15.89 -23.39 -17.16
C LYS A 118 -15.00 -22.71 -18.21
N THR A 119 -15.52 -21.75 -18.97
CA THR A 119 -14.72 -20.99 -19.95
C THR A 119 -13.64 -20.16 -19.27
N TYR A 120 -13.97 -19.52 -18.14
CA TYR A 120 -12.99 -18.80 -17.34
C TYR A 120 -11.96 -19.73 -16.69
N GLU A 121 -12.35 -20.93 -16.23
CA GLU A 121 -11.42 -21.94 -15.69
C GLU A 121 -10.34 -22.35 -16.71
N VAL A 122 -10.73 -22.54 -17.98
CA VAL A 122 -9.80 -22.85 -19.08
C VAL A 122 -8.86 -21.67 -19.35
N MET A 123 -9.37 -20.44 -19.35
CA MET A 123 -8.57 -19.23 -19.56
C MET A 123 -7.54 -19.02 -18.44
N VAL A 124 -7.92 -19.29 -17.18
CA VAL A 124 -7.00 -19.24 -16.03
C VAL A 124 -5.89 -20.27 -16.16
N LYS A 125 -6.21 -21.51 -16.56
CA LYS A 125 -5.20 -22.56 -16.81
C LYS A 125 -4.23 -22.18 -17.93
N LYS A 126 -4.71 -21.53 -18.99
CA LYS A 126 -3.86 -21.01 -20.08
C LYS A 126 -2.89 -19.94 -19.57
N PHE A 127 -3.38 -18.93 -18.85
CA PHE A 127 -2.51 -17.87 -18.33
C PHE A 127 -1.53 -18.37 -17.27
N GLN A 128 -1.92 -19.36 -16.45
CA GLN A 128 -0.99 -20.02 -15.54
C GLN A 128 0.15 -20.72 -16.29
N SER A 129 -0.15 -21.38 -17.41
CA SER A 129 0.87 -21.99 -18.26
C SER A 129 1.81 -20.96 -18.88
N GLU A 130 1.31 -19.81 -19.32
CA GLU A 130 2.16 -18.73 -19.86
C GLU A 130 3.09 -18.12 -18.80
N ILE A 131 2.59 -17.92 -17.58
CA ILE A 131 3.41 -17.44 -16.46
C ILE A 131 4.52 -18.45 -16.14
N GLN A 132 4.21 -19.74 -16.04
CA GLN A 132 5.21 -20.78 -15.76
C GLN A 132 6.29 -20.88 -16.84
N ASN A 133 5.94 -20.70 -18.11
CA ASN A 133 6.92 -20.65 -19.20
C ASN A 133 7.85 -19.43 -19.06
N LYS A 134 7.30 -18.26 -18.73
CA LYS A 134 8.08 -17.03 -18.56
C LYS A 134 8.99 -17.07 -17.33
N ASP A 135 8.53 -17.65 -16.23
CA ASP A 135 9.35 -17.86 -15.04
C ASP A 135 10.54 -18.81 -15.32
N SER A 136 10.32 -19.84 -16.15
CA SER A 136 11.38 -20.75 -16.61
C SER A 136 12.43 -20.04 -17.47
N GLU A 137 12.00 -19.14 -18.35
CA GLU A 137 12.89 -18.32 -19.18
C GLU A 137 13.74 -17.36 -18.32
N ILE A 138 13.14 -16.76 -17.29
CA ILE A 138 13.85 -15.89 -16.33
C ILE A 138 14.94 -16.65 -15.58
N LEU A 139 14.63 -17.85 -15.08
CA LEU A 139 15.60 -18.68 -14.36
C LEU A 139 16.79 -19.05 -15.25
N GLN A 140 16.52 -19.40 -16.51
CA GLN A 140 17.56 -19.73 -17.48
C GLN A 140 18.48 -18.53 -17.75
N LEU A 141 17.93 -17.33 -17.92
CA LEU A 141 18.70 -16.11 -18.14
C LEU A 141 19.53 -15.71 -16.90
N GLN A 142 18.97 -15.84 -15.71
CA GLN A 142 19.70 -15.58 -14.46
C GLN A 142 20.92 -16.48 -14.30
N GLN A 143 20.79 -17.76 -14.67
CA GLN A 143 21.90 -18.70 -14.65
C GLN A 143 23.02 -18.29 -15.64
N GLN A 144 22.66 -17.89 -16.86
CA GLN A 144 23.63 -17.42 -17.85
C GLN A 144 24.39 -16.18 -17.38
N ILE A 145 23.71 -15.24 -16.72
CA ILE A 145 24.33 -14.03 -16.15
C ILE A 145 25.36 -14.43 -15.07
N GLN A 146 25.00 -15.37 -14.20
CA GLN A 146 25.90 -15.83 -13.13
C GLN A 146 27.16 -16.49 -13.68
N GLU A 147 27.01 -17.34 -14.70
CA GLU A 147 28.13 -17.98 -15.38
C GLU A 147 29.05 -16.97 -16.09
N ALA A 148 28.47 -15.97 -16.75
CA ALA A 148 29.22 -14.89 -17.39
C ALA A 148 30.01 -14.05 -16.37
N ASN A 149 29.40 -13.72 -15.23
CA ASN A 149 30.06 -12.98 -14.15
C ASN A 149 31.24 -13.76 -13.55
N GLN A 150 31.08 -15.07 -13.33
CA GLN A 150 32.18 -15.91 -12.85
C GLN A 150 33.35 -15.96 -13.84
N LYS A 151 33.06 -16.03 -15.15
CA LYS A 151 34.09 -15.95 -16.20
C LYS A 151 34.80 -14.60 -16.18
N ARG A 152 34.06 -13.50 -16.04
CA ARG A 152 34.62 -12.14 -15.96
C ARG A 152 35.58 -12.00 -14.78
N VAL A 153 35.18 -12.42 -13.57
CA VAL A 153 36.04 -12.35 -12.37
C VAL A 153 37.31 -13.18 -12.52
N LYS A 154 37.21 -14.38 -13.12
CA LYS A 154 38.39 -15.21 -13.41
C LYS A 154 39.32 -14.53 -14.41
N LEU A 155 38.78 -13.91 -15.46
CA LEU A 155 39.56 -13.20 -16.46
C LEU A 155 40.25 -11.96 -15.86
N GLU A 156 39.56 -11.23 -15.00
CA GLU A 156 40.10 -10.06 -14.30
C GLU A 156 41.27 -10.43 -13.38
N LYS A 157 41.16 -11.53 -12.63
CA LYS A 157 42.28 -12.06 -11.83
C LYS A 157 43.47 -12.45 -12.70
N ASN A 158 43.22 -13.07 -13.86
CA ASN A 158 44.27 -13.44 -14.81
C ASN A 158 44.94 -12.22 -15.47
N LEU A 159 44.20 -11.14 -15.72
CA LEU A 159 44.73 -9.88 -16.25
C LEU A 159 45.60 -9.15 -15.21
N LYS A 160 45.20 -9.14 -13.94
CA LYS A 160 46.00 -8.60 -12.82
C LYS A 160 47.32 -9.36 -12.64
N LEU A 161 47.29 -10.69 -12.76
CA LEU A 161 48.49 -11.54 -12.69
C LEU A 161 49.45 -11.37 -13.88
N ARG A 162 48.95 -10.90 -15.04
CA ARG A 162 49.75 -10.70 -16.26
C ARG A 162 50.31 -9.28 -16.42
N GLY A 163 50.11 -8.38 -15.46
CA GLY A 163 50.75 -7.05 -15.45
C GLY A 163 50.26 -6.06 -16.51
N LEU A 164 49.03 -6.23 -17.03
CA LEU A 164 48.44 -5.37 -18.07
C LEU A 164 47.35 -4.41 -17.54
N SER A 165 47.51 -3.93 -16.30
CA SER A 165 46.70 -2.82 -15.76
C SER A 165 47.63 -1.71 -15.29
N THR A 166 47.40 -0.50 -15.76
CA THR A 166 48.12 0.73 -15.40
C THR A 166 48.16 0.90 -13.89
N LYS A 167 49.34 1.25 -13.39
CA LYS A 167 49.65 1.50 -11.98
C LYS A 167 48.78 2.63 -11.44
N GLU A 168 48.02 2.37 -10.38
CA GLU A 168 47.64 3.42 -9.43
C GLU A 168 48.62 3.37 -8.27
N SER A 169 49.21 4.54 -8.00
CA SER A 169 50.22 4.75 -6.98
C SER A 169 49.64 4.55 -5.59
N GLU A 170 50.32 3.74 -4.80
CA GLU A 170 50.14 3.66 -3.35
C GLU A 170 50.29 5.07 -2.73
N GLY A 171 49.27 5.45 -1.97
CA GLY A 171 49.25 6.64 -1.13
C GLY A 171 48.41 6.30 0.09
N SER A 172 49.03 5.65 1.06
CA SER A 172 48.48 5.28 2.35
C SER A 172 48.03 6.52 3.13
N VAL A 173 46.72 6.67 3.33
CA VAL A 173 46.18 7.29 4.55
C VAL A 173 44.99 6.42 4.98
N GLU A 174 45.24 5.60 5.98
CA GLU A 174 44.18 5.02 6.80
C GLU A 174 43.48 6.16 7.53
N GLU A 175 42.19 6.38 7.27
CA GLU A 175 41.30 6.96 8.27
C GLU A 175 39.81 6.72 7.93
N ASN A 176 39.14 6.09 8.90
CA ASN A 176 37.69 6.02 9.12
C ASN A 176 36.82 5.21 8.15
N GLY A 177 36.64 3.92 8.49
CA GLY A 177 35.33 3.34 8.86
C GLY A 177 34.13 3.51 7.91
N PHE A 178 34.34 3.84 6.65
CA PHE A 178 33.28 4.01 5.65
C PHE A 178 33.41 2.87 4.65
N PHE A 179 32.36 2.07 4.48
CA PHE A 179 32.29 1.12 3.37
C PHE A 179 32.60 1.89 2.06
N PRO A 180 33.52 1.42 1.20
CA PRO A 180 33.77 2.05 -0.07
C PRO A 180 32.45 2.14 -0.84
N VAL A 181 31.96 3.34 -1.11
CA VAL A 181 30.82 3.51 -2.00
C VAL A 181 31.37 3.35 -3.40
N ASP A 182 31.21 2.16 -3.95
CA ASP A 182 31.65 1.86 -5.30
C ASP A 182 30.75 2.58 -6.32
N LEU A 183 31.38 3.07 -7.39
CA LEU A 183 30.67 3.66 -8.53
C LEU A 183 29.94 2.54 -9.30
N THR A 184 28.65 2.35 -8.99
CA THR A 184 27.83 1.29 -9.57
C THR A 184 26.62 1.84 -10.33
N PRO A 185 26.09 1.12 -11.34
CA PRO A 185 24.83 1.49 -11.98
C PRO A 185 23.66 1.58 -11.00
N ASP A 186 23.61 0.72 -9.97
CA ASP A 186 22.58 0.75 -8.93
C ASP A 186 22.63 2.02 -8.09
N LEU A 187 23.84 2.50 -7.76
CA LEU A 187 24.01 3.80 -7.12
C LEU A 187 23.42 4.91 -8.01
N PHE A 188 23.70 4.88 -9.31
CA PHE A 188 23.15 5.88 -10.23
C PHE A 188 21.62 5.83 -10.31
N ILE A 189 21.03 4.63 -10.42
CA ILE A 189 19.57 4.43 -10.39
C ILE A 189 18.96 4.99 -9.10
N SER A 190 19.58 4.73 -7.95
CA SER A 190 19.09 5.25 -6.66
C SER A 190 19.09 6.79 -6.60
N VAL A 191 20.10 7.43 -7.21
CA VAL A 191 20.21 8.89 -7.29
C VAL A 191 19.23 9.49 -8.31
N VAL A 192 18.94 8.78 -9.41
CA VAL A 192 17.86 9.14 -10.35
C VAL A 192 16.50 9.13 -9.63
N GLU A 193 16.21 8.09 -8.85
CA GLU A 193 14.98 8.01 -8.04
C GLU A 193 14.91 9.10 -6.98
N ALA A 194 16.03 9.40 -6.31
CA ALA A 194 16.10 10.51 -5.37
C ALA A 194 15.82 11.87 -6.02
N ALA A 195 16.33 12.10 -7.23
CA ALA A 195 16.06 13.31 -8.01
C ALA A 195 14.58 13.40 -8.42
N PHE A 196 13.98 12.31 -8.88
CA PHE A 196 12.54 12.25 -9.19
C PHE A 196 11.69 12.55 -7.96
N LYS A 197 12.00 11.93 -6.82
CA LYS A 197 11.33 12.20 -5.55
C LYS A 197 11.47 13.66 -5.14
N ALA A 198 12.65 14.25 -5.30
CA ALA A 198 12.87 15.66 -4.96
C ALA A 198 12.07 16.63 -5.83
N ILE A 199 11.89 16.31 -7.13
CA ILE A 199 10.99 17.07 -8.03
C ILE A 199 9.54 17.00 -7.51
N HIS A 200 9.07 15.79 -7.19
CA HIS A 200 7.74 15.58 -6.63
C HIS A 200 7.54 16.28 -5.27
N ASP A 201 8.53 16.25 -4.39
CA ASP A 201 8.43 16.87 -3.07
C ASP A 201 8.49 18.40 -3.14
N PHE A 202 9.22 18.98 -4.10
CA PHE A 202 9.23 20.43 -4.34
C PHE A 202 8.00 20.93 -5.10
N SER A 203 7.35 20.09 -5.93
CA SER A 203 6.12 20.48 -6.62
C SER A 203 4.98 20.82 -5.65
N LYS A 204 4.94 20.16 -4.47
CA LYS A 204 3.95 20.41 -3.42
C LYS A 204 3.98 21.84 -2.87
N PRO A 205 5.09 22.37 -2.30
CA PRO A 205 5.14 23.75 -1.85
C PRO A 205 4.96 24.74 -3.01
N LEU A 206 5.43 24.43 -4.22
CA LEU A 206 5.18 25.28 -5.39
C LEU A 206 3.68 25.43 -5.67
N ILE A 207 2.95 24.32 -5.79
CA ILE A 207 1.51 24.32 -6.03
C ILE A 207 0.76 24.97 -4.87
N ASN A 208 1.18 24.73 -3.62
CA ASN A 208 0.55 25.34 -2.44
C ASN A 208 0.72 26.87 -2.42
N MET A 209 1.89 27.39 -2.80
CA MET A 209 2.09 28.84 -2.94
C MET A 209 1.22 29.42 -4.07
N MET A 210 1.08 28.70 -5.20
CA MET A 210 0.17 29.11 -6.28
C MET A 210 -1.29 29.15 -5.83
N LYS A 211 -1.76 28.14 -5.09
CA LYS A 211 -3.10 28.11 -4.49
C LYS A 211 -3.31 29.28 -3.52
N ALA A 212 -2.37 29.51 -2.62
CA ALA A 212 -2.44 30.59 -1.65
C ALA A 212 -2.47 31.98 -2.31
N ALA A 213 -1.78 32.13 -3.45
CA ALA A 213 -1.81 33.33 -4.28
C ALA A 213 -3.04 33.44 -5.19
N GLY A 214 -4.01 32.53 -5.09
CA GLY A 214 -5.25 32.57 -5.86
C GLY A 214 -5.11 32.21 -7.34
N TRP A 215 -4.08 31.46 -7.73
CA TRP A 215 -3.91 31.03 -9.12
C TRP A 215 -4.90 29.93 -9.48
N ASP A 216 -5.46 30.01 -10.69
CA ASP A 216 -6.15 28.89 -11.31
C ASP A 216 -5.11 27.84 -11.76
N LEU A 217 -5.05 26.74 -11.02
CA LEU A 217 -4.12 25.64 -11.30
C LEU A 217 -4.44 24.91 -12.61
N ASP A 218 -5.71 24.88 -13.03
CA ASP A 218 -6.10 24.25 -14.28
C ASP A 218 -5.62 25.09 -15.47
N ALA A 219 -5.82 26.41 -15.41
CA ALA A 219 -5.27 27.35 -16.40
C ALA A 219 -3.73 27.35 -16.40
N ALA A 220 -3.11 27.30 -15.22
CA ALA A 220 -1.65 27.24 -15.09
C ALA A 220 -1.08 25.95 -15.69
N ALA A 221 -1.66 24.78 -15.40
CA ALA A 221 -1.23 23.51 -15.99
C ALA A 221 -1.36 23.53 -17.52
N ASN A 222 -2.48 24.04 -18.05
CA ASN A 222 -2.69 24.19 -19.49
C ASN A 222 -1.72 25.20 -20.14
N SER A 223 -1.28 26.22 -19.41
CA SER A 223 -0.27 27.17 -19.89
C SER A 223 1.14 26.56 -19.94
N ILE A 224 1.44 25.60 -19.06
CA ILE A 224 2.74 24.91 -19.04
C ILE A 224 2.78 23.86 -20.16
N GLU A 225 1.80 22.95 -20.18
CA GLU A 225 1.71 21.87 -21.16
C GLU A 225 0.36 21.97 -21.90
N PRO A 226 0.29 22.75 -22.99
CA PRO A 226 -0.97 22.94 -23.72
C PRO A 226 -1.41 21.63 -24.36
N ASN A 227 -2.72 21.44 -24.52
CA ASN A 227 -3.31 20.33 -25.27
C ASN A 227 -2.98 18.91 -24.72
N VAL A 228 -2.64 18.79 -23.42
CA VAL A 228 -2.53 17.48 -22.74
C VAL A 228 -3.89 17.10 -22.15
N VAL A 229 -4.38 15.92 -22.52
CA VAL A 229 -5.64 15.37 -21.99
C VAL A 229 -5.33 14.48 -20.79
N TYR A 230 -5.62 15.00 -19.60
CA TYR A 230 -5.40 14.29 -18.34
C TYR A 230 -6.54 13.32 -18.04
N ALA A 231 -6.19 12.09 -17.67
CA ALA A 231 -7.12 11.02 -17.29
C ALA A 231 -7.89 11.35 -16.00
N LYS A 232 -7.28 12.14 -15.10
CA LYS A 232 -7.88 12.64 -13.86
C LYS A 232 -7.48 14.09 -13.65
N ARG A 233 -8.37 14.92 -13.09
CA ARG A 233 -8.04 16.32 -12.74
C ARG A 233 -6.80 16.40 -11.84
N ALA A 234 -6.66 15.48 -10.87
CA ALA A 234 -5.50 15.39 -9.99
C ALA A 234 -4.17 15.12 -10.70
N HIS A 235 -4.18 14.61 -11.93
CA HIS A 235 -2.96 14.36 -12.72
C HIS A 235 -2.34 15.65 -13.29
N LYS A 236 -3.06 16.78 -13.27
CA LYS A 236 -2.50 18.07 -13.69
C LYS A 236 -1.27 18.49 -12.88
N LYS A 237 -1.06 17.91 -11.68
CA LYS A 237 0.18 18.05 -10.90
C LYS A 237 1.45 17.70 -11.71
N TYR A 238 1.35 16.74 -12.65
CA TYR A 238 2.47 16.32 -13.50
C TYR A 238 2.91 17.42 -14.48
N ALA A 239 2.06 18.41 -14.80
CA ALA A 239 2.48 19.59 -15.56
C ALA A 239 3.53 20.41 -14.81
N PHE A 240 3.30 20.64 -13.52
CA PHE A 240 4.22 21.38 -12.67
C PHE A 240 5.52 20.60 -12.43
N GLU A 241 5.43 19.28 -12.21
CA GLU A 241 6.61 18.40 -12.12
C GLU A 241 7.41 18.43 -13.43
N SER A 242 6.76 18.41 -14.59
CA SER A 242 7.41 18.56 -15.89
C SER A 242 8.12 19.90 -16.05
N HIS A 243 7.47 21.02 -15.69
CA HIS A 243 8.10 22.35 -15.72
C HIS A 243 9.36 22.39 -14.84
N ILE A 244 9.25 21.93 -13.59
CA ILE A 244 10.39 21.86 -12.67
C ILE A 244 11.51 21.02 -13.30
N CYS A 245 11.18 19.83 -13.79
CA CYS A 245 12.13 18.92 -14.43
C CYS A 245 12.85 19.59 -15.62
N GLN A 246 12.11 20.13 -16.59
CA GLN A 246 12.68 20.77 -17.78
C GLN A 246 13.64 21.91 -17.41
N ARG A 247 13.24 22.76 -16.46
CA ARG A 247 14.06 23.89 -15.99
C ARG A 247 15.30 23.43 -15.23
N MET A 248 15.19 22.43 -14.36
CA MET A 248 16.32 21.92 -13.60
C MET A 248 17.34 21.16 -14.48
N PHE A 249 16.88 20.33 -15.42
CA PHE A 249 17.73 19.56 -16.33
C PHE A 249 18.28 20.34 -17.53
N SER A 250 17.87 21.60 -17.73
CA SER A 250 18.45 22.45 -18.78
C SER A 250 19.98 22.53 -18.63
N GLY A 251 20.74 22.26 -19.69
CA GLY A 251 22.21 22.28 -19.65
C GLY A 251 22.88 21.05 -19.01
N PHE A 252 22.15 20.00 -18.65
CA PHE A 252 22.71 18.77 -18.05
C PHE A 252 23.77 18.07 -18.92
N GLN A 253 23.76 18.32 -20.24
CA GLN A 253 24.74 17.78 -21.19
C GLN A 253 26.12 18.45 -21.10
N HIS A 254 26.28 19.50 -20.30
CA HIS A 254 27.53 20.24 -20.13
C HIS A 254 28.09 20.06 -18.72
N GLU A 255 29.41 19.88 -18.60
CA GLU A 255 30.14 19.55 -17.34
C GLU A 255 29.79 20.42 -16.12
N SER A 256 29.34 21.65 -16.32
CA SER A 256 28.95 22.59 -15.26
C SER A 256 27.57 23.21 -15.48
N PHE A 257 26.64 22.52 -16.15
CA PHE A 257 25.33 23.09 -16.51
C PHE A 257 25.42 24.42 -17.29
N SER A 258 26.46 24.59 -18.12
CA SER A 258 26.78 25.84 -18.84
C SER A 258 27.10 27.04 -17.94
N ILE A 259 27.41 26.82 -16.66
CA ILE A 259 27.87 27.87 -15.74
C ILE A 259 29.34 28.13 -16.02
N LYS A 260 29.71 29.39 -16.21
CA LYS A 260 31.11 29.80 -16.38
C LYS A 260 31.88 29.49 -15.09
N SER A 261 32.68 28.44 -15.11
CA SER A 261 33.75 28.19 -14.15
C SER A 261 35.06 28.58 -14.80
N ASP A 262 35.97 29.19 -14.03
CA ASP A 262 37.34 29.43 -14.50
C ASP A 262 37.96 28.09 -14.95
N ASN A 263 38.76 28.13 -16.03
CA ASN A 263 39.26 27.00 -16.82
C ASN A 263 40.06 25.95 -16.00
N LEU A 264 39.38 25.19 -15.16
CA LEU A 264 39.91 24.03 -14.45
C LEU A 264 39.44 22.79 -15.21
N THR A 265 40.38 22.03 -15.75
CA THR A 265 40.13 20.68 -16.26
C THR A 265 39.71 19.80 -15.09
N VAL A 266 38.41 19.51 -14.96
CA VAL A 266 37.87 18.66 -13.89
C VAL A 266 37.98 17.20 -14.33
N THR A 267 38.71 16.38 -13.57
CA THR A 267 38.82 14.94 -13.83
C THR A 267 37.56 14.19 -13.37
N LYS A 268 37.34 12.97 -13.85
CA LYS A 268 36.17 12.14 -13.47
C LYS A 268 36.15 11.82 -11.97
N GLU A 269 37.32 11.61 -11.38
CA GLU A 269 37.51 11.39 -9.95
C GLU A 269 37.08 12.63 -9.16
N SER A 270 37.38 13.83 -9.66
CA SER A 270 36.94 15.08 -9.04
C SER A 270 35.41 15.20 -8.99
N PHE A 271 34.71 14.77 -10.05
CA PHE A 271 33.25 14.72 -10.03
C PHE A 271 32.72 13.76 -8.95
N PHE A 272 33.34 12.59 -8.80
CA PHE A 272 32.95 11.63 -7.78
C PHE A 272 33.22 12.13 -6.35
N HIS A 273 34.37 12.77 -6.12
CA HIS A 273 34.68 13.41 -4.85
C HIS A 273 33.69 14.54 -4.52
N GLN A 274 33.32 15.37 -5.51
CA GLN A 274 32.29 16.39 -5.34
C GLN A 274 30.92 15.77 -4.98
N PHE A 275 30.58 14.63 -5.57
CA PHE A 275 29.38 13.87 -5.22
C PHE A 275 29.42 13.41 -3.75
N LEU A 276 30.51 12.76 -3.33
CA LEU A 276 30.66 12.24 -1.97
C LEU A 276 30.63 13.38 -0.93
N ALA A 277 31.33 14.48 -1.19
CA ALA A 277 31.40 15.63 -0.29
C ALA A 277 30.04 16.28 -0.04
N LEU A 278 29.24 16.50 -1.09
CA LEU A 278 27.95 17.16 -0.94
C LEU A 278 26.84 16.20 -0.46
N ARG A 279 26.97 14.88 -0.67
CA ARG A 279 25.95 13.90 -0.30
C ARG A 279 25.59 13.98 1.19
N GLU A 280 26.60 14.09 2.05
CA GLU A 280 26.45 14.06 3.52
C GLU A 280 26.13 15.44 4.14
N MET A 281 26.30 16.54 3.39
CA MET A 281 26.12 17.91 3.91
C MET A 281 24.72 18.47 3.68
N ASP A 282 24.18 19.27 4.60
CA ASP A 282 22.98 20.07 4.30
C ASP A 282 23.31 21.15 3.24
N PRO A 283 22.49 21.33 2.19
CA PRO A 283 22.80 22.29 1.13
C PRO A 283 22.87 23.73 1.63
N LEU A 284 22.14 24.10 2.69
CA LEU A 284 22.20 25.44 3.25
C LEU A 284 23.52 25.67 4.00
N ASP A 285 24.04 24.65 4.67
CA ASP A 285 25.34 24.70 5.36
C ASP A 285 26.49 24.83 4.35
N THR A 286 26.46 24.08 3.25
CA THR A 286 27.44 24.21 2.16
C THR A 286 27.42 25.63 1.57
N LEU A 287 26.24 26.20 1.33
CA LEU A 287 26.10 27.54 0.80
C LEU A 287 26.45 28.62 1.83
N GLY A 288 26.28 28.34 3.12
CA GLY A 288 26.73 29.23 4.21
C GLY A 288 28.25 29.37 4.26
N GLN A 289 28.99 28.32 3.90
CA GLN A 289 30.46 28.34 3.84
C GLN A 289 30.97 29.08 2.59
N ASN A 290 30.37 28.81 1.42
CA ASN A 290 30.75 29.46 0.17
C ASN A 290 29.54 29.67 -0.78
N PRO A 291 28.86 30.83 -0.67
CA PRO A 291 27.71 31.18 -1.51
C PRO A 291 28.04 31.23 -3.01
N ASP A 292 29.26 31.66 -3.37
CA ASP A 292 29.68 31.83 -4.77
C ASP A 292 30.35 30.58 -5.37
N SER A 293 30.26 29.44 -4.68
CA SER A 293 30.66 28.14 -5.21
C SER A 293 29.94 27.79 -6.52
N ILE A 294 30.46 26.86 -7.30
CA ILE A 294 29.80 26.40 -8.55
C ILE A 294 28.39 25.87 -8.24
N PHE A 295 28.23 25.18 -7.09
CA PHE A 295 26.93 24.74 -6.60
C PHE A 295 26.00 25.91 -6.23
N GLY A 296 26.50 26.97 -5.59
CA GLY A 296 25.72 28.18 -5.30
C GLY A 296 25.27 28.93 -6.55
N LYS A 297 26.20 29.11 -7.52
CA LYS A 297 25.89 29.66 -8.85
C LYS A 297 24.84 28.80 -9.58
N PHE A 298 24.91 27.48 -9.45
CA PHE A 298 23.89 26.56 -9.96
C PHE A 298 22.54 26.78 -9.29
N CYS A 299 22.48 26.81 -7.96
CA CYS A 299 21.24 27.04 -7.21
C CYS A 299 20.58 28.37 -7.60
N ARG A 300 21.36 29.46 -7.70
CA ARG A 300 20.90 30.77 -8.15
C ARG A 300 20.34 30.71 -9.58
N SER A 301 21.11 30.17 -10.53
CA SER A 301 20.70 30.07 -11.93
C SER A 301 19.40 29.28 -12.08
N LYS A 302 19.31 28.13 -11.41
CA LYS A 302 18.14 27.25 -11.44
C LYS A 302 16.92 27.85 -10.77
N TYR A 303 17.06 28.53 -9.63
CA TYR A 303 15.95 29.17 -8.95
C TYR A 303 15.26 30.19 -9.87
N LEU A 304 16.06 31.02 -10.55
CA LEU A 304 15.56 32.11 -11.39
C LEU A 304 14.80 31.64 -12.63
N VAL A 305 15.04 30.41 -13.11
CA VAL A 305 14.34 29.79 -14.25
C VAL A 305 13.20 28.87 -13.83
N VAL A 306 13.24 28.27 -12.65
CA VAL A 306 12.15 27.45 -12.10
C VAL A 306 11.02 28.35 -11.59
N VAL A 307 11.35 29.38 -10.82
CA VAL A 307 10.39 30.33 -10.24
C VAL A 307 10.37 31.60 -11.10
N HIS A 308 9.33 31.73 -11.92
CA HIS A 308 9.16 32.88 -12.80
C HIS A 308 8.94 34.17 -11.97
N PRO A 309 9.39 35.36 -12.43
CA PRO A 309 9.16 36.63 -11.70
C PRO A 309 7.70 36.86 -11.27
N LYS A 310 6.74 36.54 -12.14
CA LYS A 310 5.30 36.61 -11.80
C LYS A 310 4.90 35.66 -10.67
N MET A 311 5.50 34.48 -10.59
CA MET A 311 5.26 33.53 -9.50
C MET A 311 5.83 34.08 -8.20
N ASP A 312 7.09 34.52 -8.21
CA ASP A 312 7.78 35.09 -7.04
C ASP A 312 7.00 36.29 -6.46
N ALA A 313 6.62 37.25 -7.32
CA ALA A 313 5.79 38.39 -6.93
C ALA A 313 4.43 37.98 -6.36
N SER A 314 3.78 36.95 -6.92
CA SER A 314 2.50 36.46 -6.40
C SER A 314 2.64 35.70 -5.07
N PHE A 315 3.77 35.04 -4.84
CA PHE A 315 4.02 34.23 -3.65
C PHE A 315 4.35 35.08 -2.43
N PHE A 316 5.12 36.15 -2.63
CA PHE A 316 5.67 36.96 -1.55
C PHE A 316 5.13 38.40 -1.53
N GLY A 317 4.35 38.80 -2.54
CA GLY A 317 3.85 40.17 -2.70
C GLY A 317 4.91 41.18 -3.18
N ASN A 318 6.16 40.76 -3.32
CA ASN A 318 7.29 41.56 -3.78
C ASN A 318 8.32 40.67 -4.52
N LEU A 319 9.41 41.27 -5.01
CA LEU A 319 10.50 40.56 -5.67
C LEU A 319 11.77 40.50 -4.82
N ASP A 320 11.67 40.73 -3.51
CA ASP A 320 12.84 40.88 -2.64
C ASP A 320 13.64 39.57 -2.57
N GLN A 321 12.94 38.44 -2.46
CA GLN A 321 13.58 37.12 -2.48
C GLN A 321 14.31 36.89 -3.81
N ARG A 322 13.66 37.17 -4.94
CA ARG A 322 14.29 37.07 -6.26
C ARG A 322 15.51 37.98 -6.39
N ASN A 323 15.40 39.24 -5.98
CA ASN A 323 16.49 40.22 -6.06
C ASN A 323 17.67 39.81 -5.18
N TYR A 324 17.39 39.29 -3.98
CA TYR A 324 18.42 38.74 -3.09
C TYR A 324 19.14 37.54 -3.73
N VAL A 325 18.40 36.62 -4.37
CA VAL A 325 18.99 35.49 -5.12
C VAL A 325 19.79 35.97 -6.33
N MET A 326 19.30 36.97 -7.07
CA MET A 326 20.04 37.58 -8.19
C MET A 326 21.36 38.23 -7.73
N GLY A 327 21.36 38.79 -6.52
CA GLY A 327 22.55 39.35 -5.85
C GLY A 327 23.54 38.30 -5.32
N GLY A 328 23.29 37.00 -5.50
CA GLY A 328 24.16 35.93 -4.99
C GLY A 328 23.79 35.42 -3.60
N GLY A 329 22.71 35.93 -3.01
CA GLY A 329 22.21 35.48 -1.71
C GLY A 329 21.43 34.16 -1.79
N HIS A 330 21.40 33.44 -0.69
CA HIS A 330 20.61 32.21 -0.53
C HIS A 330 19.62 32.37 0.65
N PRO A 331 18.33 32.67 0.37
CA PRO A 331 17.32 32.88 1.41
C PRO A 331 17.17 31.69 2.35
N ARG A 332 16.96 31.96 3.65
CA ARG A 332 16.63 30.92 4.64
C ARG A 332 15.13 30.63 4.75
N THR A 333 14.35 30.95 3.72
CA THR A 333 12.89 30.73 3.73
C THR A 333 12.57 29.24 3.54
N PRO A 334 11.48 28.72 4.12
CA PRO A 334 11.10 27.31 3.95
C PRO A 334 10.92 26.90 2.48
N PHE A 335 10.39 27.82 1.67
CA PHE A 335 10.24 27.61 0.23
C PHE A 335 11.59 27.46 -0.48
N TYR A 336 12.55 28.35 -0.18
CA TYR A 336 13.89 28.27 -0.76
C TYR A 336 14.67 27.05 -0.26
N GLN A 337 14.53 26.67 1.01
CA GLN A 337 15.12 25.43 1.54
C GLN A 337 14.57 24.18 0.85
N ALA A 338 13.26 24.13 0.56
CA ALA A 338 12.69 23.04 -0.23
C ALA A 338 13.26 23.02 -1.65
N PHE A 339 13.46 24.19 -2.27
CA PHE A 339 14.14 24.31 -3.56
C PHE A 339 15.60 23.82 -3.48
N LEU A 340 16.35 24.15 -2.43
CA LEU A 340 17.74 23.72 -2.26
C LEU A 340 17.86 22.20 -2.16
N LYS A 341 16.91 21.51 -1.53
CA LYS A 341 16.86 20.04 -1.49
C LYS A 341 16.72 19.46 -2.90
N LEU A 342 15.82 20.02 -3.71
CA LEU A 342 15.70 19.69 -5.14
C LEU A 342 16.99 19.95 -5.91
N ALA A 343 17.58 21.14 -5.75
CA ALA A 343 18.80 21.53 -6.43
C ALA A 343 19.97 20.60 -6.08
N LYS A 344 20.13 20.25 -4.79
CA LYS A 344 21.13 19.29 -4.33
C LYS A 344 20.95 17.92 -5.01
N SER A 345 19.74 17.37 -5.02
CA SER A 345 19.50 16.05 -5.63
C SER A 345 19.87 16.00 -7.11
N ILE A 346 19.53 17.04 -7.88
CA ILE A 346 19.85 17.11 -9.31
C ILE A 346 21.35 17.39 -9.54
N TRP A 347 21.97 18.19 -8.67
CA TRP A 347 23.41 18.42 -8.71
C TRP A 347 24.19 17.13 -8.46
N LEU A 348 23.82 16.37 -7.43
CA LEU A 348 24.43 15.08 -7.12
C LEU A 348 24.28 14.09 -8.29
N LEU A 349 23.09 14.02 -8.89
CA LEU A 349 22.85 13.20 -10.08
C LEU A 349 23.81 13.57 -11.22
N HIS A 350 24.01 14.86 -11.47
CA HIS A 350 24.93 15.32 -12.50
C HIS A 350 26.39 15.02 -12.14
N ARG A 351 26.83 15.25 -10.90
CA ARG A 351 28.21 14.91 -10.48
C ARG A 351 28.47 13.43 -10.73
N LEU A 352 27.54 12.58 -10.33
CA LEU A 352 27.65 11.14 -10.52
C LEU A 352 27.61 10.74 -12.01
N ALA A 353 26.78 11.39 -12.84
CA ALA A 353 26.73 11.13 -14.27
C ALA A 353 28.08 11.32 -14.99
N TYR A 354 28.84 12.34 -14.55
CA TYR A 354 30.15 12.70 -15.11
C TYR A 354 31.32 11.95 -14.47
N SER A 355 31.11 11.18 -13.39
CA SER A 355 32.15 10.30 -12.85
C SER A 355 32.24 8.95 -13.57
N PHE A 356 31.22 8.56 -14.35
CA PHE A 356 31.26 7.32 -15.13
C PHE A 356 32.19 7.41 -16.36
N ASP A 357 32.73 6.26 -16.76
CA ASP A 357 33.44 6.10 -18.02
C ASP A 357 32.82 4.98 -18.88
N PRO A 358 32.22 5.29 -20.05
CA PRO A 358 31.93 6.64 -20.58
C PRO A 358 30.87 7.38 -19.74
N ASN A 359 30.84 8.70 -19.85
CA ASN A 359 29.87 9.54 -19.11
C ASN A 359 28.44 9.12 -19.43
N VAL A 360 27.57 9.19 -18.42
CA VAL A 360 26.14 8.91 -18.60
C VAL A 360 25.52 9.95 -19.52
N LYS A 361 24.78 9.50 -20.53
CA LYS A 361 24.11 10.40 -21.49
C LYS A 361 22.64 10.54 -21.11
N VAL A 362 22.16 11.78 -20.93
CA VAL A 362 20.74 12.05 -20.70
C VAL A 362 19.99 12.16 -22.04
N PHE A 363 18.76 11.65 -22.10
CA PHE A 363 17.86 11.82 -23.23
C PHE A 363 16.48 12.27 -22.77
N GLN A 364 15.79 13.03 -23.62
CA GLN A 364 14.48 13.61 -23.33
C GLN A 364 13.50 13.26 -24.44
N VAL A 365 12.24 13.09 -24.07
CA VAL A 365 11.17 12.72 -25.00
C VAL A 365 10.29 13.94 -25.26
N LYS A 366 9.92 14.16 -26.53
CA LYS A 366 9.05 15.27 -26.92
C LYS A 366 7.58 14.88 -26.78
N ARG A 367 6.76 15.89 -26.54
CA ARG A 367 5.30 15.74 -26.62
C ARG A 367 4.89 15.23 -28.01
N GLY A 368 3.91 14.33 -28.03
CA GLY A 368 3.39 13.70 -29.25
C GLY A 368 4.20 12.50 -29.76
N SER A 369 5.35 12.20 -29.16
CA SER A 369 6.11 10.99 -29.49
C SER A 369 5.30 9.72 -29.17
N GLU A 370 5.47 8.67 -30.00
CA GLU A 370 4.91 7.36 -29.72
C GLU A 370 5.53 6.77 -28.44
N PHE A 371 4.70 6.20 -27.60
CA PHE A 371 5.15 5.50 -26.41
C PHE A 371 5.92 4.24 -26.78
N SER A 372 7.09 4.07 -26.15
CA SER A 372 7.92 2.88 -26.29
C SER A 372 8.26 2.36 -24.89
N GLU A 373 7.74 1.18 -24.56
CA GLU A 373 8.02 0.52 -23.27
C GLU A 373 9.51 0.25 -23.03
N VAL A 374 10.34 0.23 -24.08
CA VAL A 374 11.79 0.05 -23.93
C VAL A 374 12.46 1.29 -23.37
N TYR A 375 12.02 2.49 -23.79
CA TYR A 375 12.66 3.76 -23.45
C TYR A 375 11.87 4.61 -22.47
N MET A 376 10.62 4.24 -22.20
CA MET A 376 9.66 5.08 -21.49
C MET A 376 8.85 4.27 -20.48
N GLU A 377 8.64 4.86 -19.30
CA GLU A 377 7.78 4.34 -18.23
C GLU A 377 6.63 5.33 -18.02
N SER A 378 5.38 4.84 -17.95
CA SER A 378 4.24 5.69 -17.60
C SER A 378 4.22 6.01 -16.10
N VAL A 379 4.11 7.30 -15.76
CA VAL A 379 3.94 7.73 -14.35
C VAL A 379 2.58 7.35 -13.76
N VAL A 380 1.60 7.01 -14.59
CA VAL A 380 0.30 6.50 -14.18
C VAL A 380 0.21 5.01 -14.50
N LYS A 381 -0.10 4.22 -13.48
CA LYS A 381 -0.32 2.77 -13.60
C LYS A 381 -1.78 2.47 -13.93
N ASN A 382 -2.03 1.31 -14.55
CA ASN A 382 -3.38 0.82 -14.89
C ASN A 382 -4.15 1.71 -15.89
N LEU A 383 -3.46 2.19 -16.92
CA LEU A 383 -4.09 2.93 -18.02
C LEU A 383 -4.72 1.95 -19.02
N VAL A 384 -5.88 2.33 -19.54
CA VAL A 384 -6.62 1.61 -20.59
C VAL A 384 -6.67 2.51 -21.83
N MET A 385 -6.42 1.92 -22.99
CA MET A 385 -6.56 2.57 -24.29
C MET A 385 -8.04 2.65 -24.67
N ASP A 386 -8.47 3.74 -25.32
CA ASP A 386 -9.73 3.74 -26.05
C ASP A 386 -9.62 2.77 -27.25
N GLU A 387 -10.74 2.28 -27.77
CA GLU A 387 -10.86 1.22 -28.79
C GLU A 387 -10.18 1.51 -30.16
N SER A 388 -9.31 2.52 -30.24
CA SER A 388 -8.47 2.82 -31.40
C SER A 388 -7.15 2.05 -31.34
N ASP A 389 -6.78 1.38 -32.44
CA ASP A 389 -5.48 0.70 -32.64
C ASP A 389 -4.25 1.66 -32.68
N GLU A 390 -4.40 2.95 -32.36
CA GLU A 390 -3.28 3.89 -32.30
C GLU A 390 -2.45 3.71 -31.03
N LYS A 391 -1.13 3.54 -31.18
CA LYS A 391 -0.20 3.49 -30.04
C LYS A 391 -0.35 4.74 -29.16
N PRO A 392 -0.30 4.59 -27.82
CA PRO A 392 -0.44 5.73 -26.93
C PRO A 392 0.65 6.77 -27.17
N LYS A 393 0.28 8.05 -27.13
CA LYS A 393 1.19 9.17 -27.38
C LYS A 393 1.58 9.85 -26.06
N VAL A 394 2.83 10.27 -26.00
CA VAL A 394 3.38 11.00 -24.86
C VAL A 394 2.73 12.38 -24.78
N GLY A 395 2.06 12.65 -23.65
CA GLY A 395 1.52 13.96 -23.32
C GLY A 395 2.61 14.92 -22.84
N LEU A 396 3.37 14.51 -21.83
CA LEU A 396 4.47 15.30 -21.27
C LEU A 396 5.55 14.38 -20.65
N MET A 397 6.77 14.90 -20.52
CA MET A 397 7.89 14.22 -19.85
C MET A 397 7.98 14.71 -18.40
N VAL A 398 7.97 13.78 -17.44
CA VAL A 398 8.08 14.10 -16.00
C VAL A 398 9.52 13.93 -15.49
N MET A 399 10.29 13.00 -16.08
CA MET A 399 11.71 12.78 -15.77
C MET A 399 12.45 12.33 -17.04
N PRO A 400 13.65 12.83 -17.35
CA PRO A 400 14.44 12.33 -18.48
C PRO A 400 14.91 10.89 -18.25
N GLY A 401 15.27 10.23 -19.35
CA GLY A 401 15.96 8.93 -19.31
C GLY A 401 17.47 9.08 -19.41
N PHE A 402 18.20 7.99 -19.12
CA PHE A 402 19.66 7.97 -19.10
C PHE A 402 20.24 6.72 -19.75
N TRP A 403 21.38 6.87 -20.40
CA TRP A 403 22.20 5.77 -20.95
C TRP A 403 23.42 5.56 -20.08
N ILE A 404 23.53 4.39 -19.46
CA ILE A 404 24.62 4.02 -18.55
C ILE A 404 25.18 2.65 -18.94
N GLY A 405 26.45 2.59 -19.35
CA GLY A 405 27.13 1.32 -19.64
C GLY A 405 26.40 0.40 -20.62
N GLY A 406 25.67 0.95 -21.59
CA GLY A 406 24.85 0.19 -22.55
C GLY A 406 23.43 -0.18 -22.06
N SER A 407 23.09 0.15 -20.81
CA SER A 407 21.75 0.01 -20.25
C SER A 407 20.95 1.32 -20.33
N VAL A 408 19.63 1.20 -20.42
CA VAL A 408 18.68 2.33 -20.46
C VAL A 408 17.96 2.45 -19.12
N ILE A 409 18.00 3.63 -18.54
CA ILE A 409 17.05 4.05 -17.51
C ILE A 409 15.93 4.80 -18.25
N GLN A 410 14.72 4.25 -18.17
CA GLN A 410 13.56 4.75 -18.90
C GLN A 410 13.22 6.20 -18.52
N CYS A 411 12.77 6.96 -19.51
CA CYS A 411 12.18 8.27 -19.33
C CYS A 411 10.79 8.13 -18.69
N ARG A 412 10.49 8.90 -17.64
CA ARG A 412 9.14 8.88 -17.06
C ARG A 412 8.24 9.86 -17.79
N VAL A 413 7.17 9.34 -18.37
CA VAL A 413 6.25 10.10 -19.22
C VAL A 413 4.81 9.98 -18.73
N TYR A 414 4.03 11.01 -18.99
CA TYR A 414 2.58 10.98 -18.85
C TYR A 414 1.94 10.78 -20.21
N LEU A 415 1.03 9.81 -20.34
CA LEU A 415 0.37 9.49 -21.60
C LEU A 415 -0.95 10.24 -21.72
N SER A 416 -1.14 10.94 -22.84
CA SER A 416 -2.32 11.78 -23.08
C SER A 416 -3.46 10.96 -23.66
N GLY A 417 -4.71 11.26 -23.27
CA GLY A 417 -5.90 10.64 -23.85
C GLY A 417 -6.21 9.21 -23.36
N MET A 418 -5.51 8.74 -22.32
CA MET A 418 -5.78 7.43 -21.72
C MET A 418 -6.79 7.52 -20.57
N ARG A 419 -7.54 6.44 -20.32
CA ARG A 419 -8.46 6.34 -19.17
C ARG A 419 -7.82 5.49 -18.07
N VAL A 420 -8.10 5.78 -16.81
CA VAL A 420 -7.66 4.91 -15.69
C VAL A 420 -8.72 3.82 -15.49
N ALA A 421 -8.32 2.55 -15.51
CA ALA A 421 -9.24 1.45 -15.18
C ALA A 421 -9.66 1.53 -13.71
N GLU A 422 -10.84 2.09 -13.43
CA GLU A 422 -11.41 2.11 -12.06
C GLU A 422 -12.05 0.76 -11.67
N HIS A 423 -12.30 -0.12 -12.64
CA HIS A 423 -13.01 -1.40 -12.45
C HIS A 423 -12.13 -2.56 -11.93
N PHE A 424 -10.80 -2.50 -12.06
CA PHE A 424 -9.93 -3.63 -11.67
C PHE A 424 -9.75 -3.76 -10.14
N VAL A 425 -10.00 -2.68 -9.39
CA VAL A 425 -9.91 -2.68 -7.92
C VAL A 425 -11.14 -3.37 -7.31
N MET A 426 -12.32 -3.19 -7.90
CA MET A 426 -13.56 -3.81 -7.40
C MET A 426 -13.56 -5.32 -7.65
N ALA A 427 -13.07 -5.80 -8.81
CA ALA A 427 -12.97 -7.23 -9.12
C ALA A 427 -11.95 -7.97 -8.21
N LYS A 428 -10.83 -7.33 -7.86
CA LYS A 428 -9.88 -7.87 -6.87
C LYS A 428 -10.44 -7.82 -5.45
N LEU A 429 -11.22 -6.78 -5.10
CA LEU A 429 -11.89 -6.71 -3.79
C LEU A 429 -13.00 -7.75 -3.66
N THR A 430 -13.81 -7.98 -4.70
CA THR A 430 -14.88 -8.97 -4.68
C THR A 430 -14.32 -10.40 -4.66
N LEU A 431 -13.27 -10.68 -5.43
CA LEU A 431 -12.59 -11.98 -5.39
C LEU A 431 -11.88 -12.22 -4.05
N SER A 432 -11.22 -11.18 -3.50
CA SER A 432 -10.62 -11.24 -2.17
C SER A 432 -11.67 -11.38 -1.07
N PHE A 433 -12.84 -10.75 -1.22
CA PHE A 433 -13.97 -10.88 -0.28
C PHE A 433 -14.66 -12.24 -0.38
N LEU A 434 -14.73 -12.82 -1.58
CA LEU A 434 -15.23 -14.18 -1.82
C LEU A 434 -14.28 -15.22 -1.23
N LEU A 435 -12.97 -15.06 -1.41
CA LEU A 435 -11.93 -15.88 -0.79
C LEU A 435 -11.92 -15.71 0.74
N LEU A 436 -12.16 -14.50 1.25
CA LEU A 436 -12.29 -14.23 2.69
C LEU A 436 -13.57 -14.84 3.26
N LEU A 437 -14.69 -14.81 2.54
CA LEU A 437 -15.94 -15.48 2.93
C LEU A 437 -15.74 -16.99 2.97
N LEU A 438 -15.09 -17.58 1.96
CA LEU A 438 -14.75 -19.00 1.92
C LEU A 438 -13.78 -19.39 3.05
N PHE A 439 -12.83 -18.53 3.40
CA PHE A 439 -11.93 -18.71 4.54
C PHE A 439 -12.62 -18.56 5.90
N VAL A 440 -13.59 -17.65 6.04
CA VAL A 440 -14.40 -17.52 7.27
C VAL A 440 -15.32 -18.73 7.45
N PHE A 441 -15.84 -19.30 6.36
CA PHE A 441 -16.62 -20.54 6.40
C PHE A 441 -15.76 -21.78 6.73
N SER A 442 -14.48 -21.82 6.35
CA SER A 442 -13.58 -22.93 6.70
C SER A 442 -13.03 -22.87 8.13
N VAL A 443 -12.91 -21.69 8.73
CA VAL A 443 -12.35 -21.50 10.10
C VAL A 443 -13.41 -21.60 11.20
N LEU A 444 -14.70 -21.69 10.88
CA LEU A 444 -15.78 -21.94 11.87
C LEU A 444 -15.85 -23.40 12.38
N GLY A 445 -14.93 -24.27 11.96
CA GLY A 445 -14.90 -25.70 12.32
C GLY A 445 -14.04 -26.11 13.52
N SER A 446 -13.37 -25.18 14.22
CA SER A 446 -12.64 -25.53 15.45
C SER A 446 -13.37 -25.01 16.69
N VAL A 447 -14.26 -25.86 17.21
CA VAL A 447 -14.91 -25.64 18.51
C VAL A 447 -13.92 -26.09 19.60
N GLU A 448 -13.17 -25.14 20.16
CA GLU A 448 -12.57 -25.30 21.49
C GLU A 448 -13.69 -25.35 22.54
N PRO A 449 -13.51 -26.08 23.65
CA PRO A 449 -14.52 -26.18 24.70
C PRO A 449 -14.94 -24.80 25.23
N ALA A 450 -16.26 -24.58 25.32
CA ALA A 450 -16.88 -23.28 25.61
C ALA A 450 -16.40 -22.60 26.90
N SER A 451 -15.89 -23.35 27.87
CA SER A 451 -15.34 -22.84 29.14
C SER A 451 -14.02 -22.08 28.98
N VAL A 452 -13.12 -22.53 28.09
CA VAL A 452 -11.82 -21.88 27.83
C VAL A 452 -12.00 -20.61 27.01
N GLN A 453 -12.95 -20.62 26.07
CA GLN A 453 -13.22 -19.47 25.20
C GLN A 453 -13.89 -18.30 25.94
N HIS A 454 -14.77 -18.58 26.91
CA HIS A 454 -15.37 -17.54 27.76
C HIS A 454 -14.31 -16.88 28.66
N ALA A 455 -13.42 -17.66 29.26
CA ALA A 455 -12.31 -17.15 30.07
C ALA A 455 -11.31 -16.32 29.24
N ARG A 456 -10.96 -16.76 28.02
CA ARG A 456 -10.05 -16.04 27.13
C ARG A 456 -10.63 -14.72 26.61
N LYS A 457 -11.92 -14.70 26.24
CA LYS A 457 -12.65 -13.48 25.86
C LYS A 457 -12.74 -12.49 27.03
N SER A 458 -13.02 -12.99 28.24
CA SER A 458 -13.04 -12.20 29.46
C SER A 458 -11.67 -11.53 29.72
N ARG A 459 -10.58 -12.31 29.71
CA ARG A 459 -9.22 -11.80 29.98
C ARG A 459 -8.73 -10.81 28.92
N ALA A 460 -9.01 -11.06 27.64
CA ALA A 460 -8.67 -10.12 26.56
C ALA A 460 -9.46 -8.80 26.66
N ARG A 461 -10.73 -8.87 27.08
CA ARG A 461 -11.54 -7.68 27.36
C ARG A 461 -10.98 -6.88 28.53
N THR A 462 -10.61 -7.53 29.64
CA THR A 462 -9.97 -6.87 30.79
C THR A 462 -8.65 -6.20 30.39
N PHE A 463 -7.85 -6.82 29.52
CA PHE A 463 -6.61 -6.22 28.99
C PHE A 463 -6.88 -4.96 28.15
N ILE A 464 -7.91 -4.97 27.31
CA ILE A 464 -8.33 -3.80 26.52
C ILE A 464 -8.81 -2.69 27.46
N GLU A 465 -9.66 -3.01 28.43
CA GLU A 465 -10.17 -2.05 29.41
C GLU A 465 -9.02 -1.38 30.20
N ALA A 466 -8.06 -2.17 30.68
CA ALA A 466 -6.87 -1.66 31.37
C ALA A 466 -5.95 -0.81 30.46
N SER A 467 -5.84 -1.17 29.18
CA SER A 467 -5.04 -0.44 28.20
C SER A 467 -5.69 0.88 27.79
N CYS A 468 -7.01 0.89 27.65
CA CYS A 468 -7.82 2.05 27.31
C CYS A 468 -8.00 3.04 28.47
N ARG A 469 -7.82 2.62 29.72
CA ARG A 469 -8.02 3.47 30.91
C ARG A 469 -7.17 4.75 30.91
N SER A 470 -5.97 4.71 30.33
CA SER A 470 -5.05 5.85 30.25
C SER A 470 -5.18 6.65 28.95
N THR A 471 -6.19 6.37 28.14
CA THR A 471 -6.44 7.11 26.88
C THR A 471 -7.36 8.31 27.12
N ARG A 472 -7.33 9.29 26.22
CA ARG A 472 -8.17 10.50 26.35
C ARG A 472 -9.67 10.19 26.23
N TYR A 473 -10.05 9.15 25.49
CA TYR A 473 -11.43 8.71 25.32
C TYR A 473 -11.59 7.21 25.66
N PRO A 474 -11.56 6.82 26.95
CA PRO A 474 -11.53 5.42 27.37
C PRO A 474 -12.73 4.58 26.91
N SER A 475 -13.94 5.13 27.01
CA SER A 475 -15.17 4.44 26.60
C SER A 475 -15.20 4.16 25.10
N LEU A 476 -14.78 5.12 24.29
CA LEU A 476 -14.66 4.97 22.84
C LEU A 476 -13.55 3.96 22.49
N CYS A 477 -12.41 4.02 23.18
CA CYS A 477 -11.31 3.06 23.01
C CYS A 477 -11.79 1.62 23.24
N VAL A 478 -12.47 1.35 24.37
CA VAL A 478 -12.99 0.01 24.69
C VAL A 478 -14.01 -0.42 23.65
N LYS A 479 -14.96 0.45 23.29
CA LYS A 479 -15.99 0.15 22.29
C LYS A 479 -15.40 -0.21 20.93
N CYS A 480 -14.37 0.51 20.50
CA CYS A 480 -13.71 0.30 19.22
C CYS A 480 -12.83 -0.96 19.18
N LEU A 481 -12.22 -1.32 20.31
CA LEU A 481 -11.23 -2.40 20.37
C LEU A 481 -11.81 -3.73 20.86
N SER A 482 -12.93 -3.74 21.59
CA SER A 482 -13.52 -4.96 22.15
C SER A 482 -13.91 -5.98 21.07
N GLY A 483 -14.31 -5.53 19.88
CA GLY A 483 -14.58 -6.41 18.73
C GLY A 483 -13.35 -7.14 18.20
N TYR A 484 -12.15 -6.72 18.60
CA TYR A 484 -10.87 -7.28 18.20
C TYR A 484 -10.16 -8.03 19.33
N ALA A 485 -10.83 -8.27 20.47
CA ALA A 485 -10.25 -8.89 21.67
C ALA A 485 -9.43 -10.16 21.35
N ASN A 486 -9.95 -11.04 20.49
CA ASN A 486 -9.26 -12.27 20.10
C ASN A 486 -7.98 -12.06 19.27
N LYS A 487 -7.87 -10.95 18.52
CA LYS A 487 -6.72 -10.60 17.67
C LYS A 487 -5.60 -9.89 18.42
N THR A 488 -5.87 -9.39 19.62
CA THR A 488 -4.88 -8.61 20.39
C THR A 488 -3.93 -9.45 21.22
N GLN A 489 -4.24 -10.74 21.45
CA GLN A 489 -3.49 -11.71 22.28
C GLN A 489 -2.86 -11.13 23.57
N GLN A 490 -3.44 -10.07 24.14
CA GLN A 490 -2.87 -9.31 25.27
C GLN A 490 -1.48 -8.70 25.00
N SER A 491 -1.11 -8.53 23.73
CA SER A 491 0.12 -7.89 23.29
C SER A 491 -0.08 -6.37 23.10
N PRO A 492 0.73 -5.51 23.77
CA PRO A 492 0.70 -4.07 23.54
C PRO A 492 0.98 -3.69 22.08
N PHE A 493 1.84 -4.45 21.40
CA PHE A 493 2.15 -4.26 19.97
C PHE A 493 0.93 -4.53 19.10
N GLN A 494 0.29 -5.69 19.25
CA GLN A 494 -0.91 -6.04 18.48
C GLN A 494 -2.07 -5.07 18.79
N LEU A 495 -2.19 -4.62 20.04
CA LEU A 495 -3.18 -3.63 20.43
C LEU A 495 -2.95 -2.27 19.74
N ALA A 496 -1.70 -1.79 19.68
CA ALA A 496 -1.34 -0.57 18.95
C ALA A 496 -1.63 -0.72 17.45
N GLN A 497 -1.30 -1.86 16.85
CA GLN A 497 -1.57 -2.14 15.44
C GLN A 497 -3.08 -2.15 15.12
N VAL A 498 -3.89 -2.78 15.98
CA VAL A 498 -5.36 -2.78 15.84
C VAL A 498 -5.90 -1.37 16.00
N ALA A 499 -5.42 -0.60 16.97
CA ALA A 499 -5.87 0.78 17.18
C ALA A 499 -5.58 1.70 15.98
N LEU A 500 -4.40 1.57 15.36
CA LEU A 500 -4.07 2.27 14.11
C LEU A 500 -4.97 1.82 12.95
N SER A 501 -5.23 0.52 12.84
CA SER A 501 -6.09 -0.04 11.78
C SER A 501 -7.54 0.45 11.92
N VAL A 502 -8.07 0.50 13.15
CA VAL A 502 -9.41 1.06 13.43
C VAL A 502 -9.46 2.55 13.10
N SER A 503 -8.41 3.31 13.46
CA SER A 503 -8.31 4.73 13.13
C SER A 503 -8.32 4.94 11.62
N LEU A 504 -7.49 4.21 10.87
CA LEU A 504 -7.43 4.27 9.41
C LEU A 504 -8.79 3.91 8.76
N ALA A 505 -9.46 2.86 9.25
CA ALA A 505 -10.76 2.47 8.76
C ALA A 505 -11.80 3.59 8.97
N LYS A 506 -11.77 4.24 10.14
CA LYS A 506 -12.68 5.34 10.46
C LYS A 506 -12.39 6.59 9.62
N THR A 507 -11.12 6.91 9.39
CA THR A 507 -10.69 8.00 8.52
C THR A 507 -11.13 7.75 7.07
N ARG A 508 -10.93 6.54 6.53
CA ARG A 508 -11.38 6.18 5.17
C ARG A 508 -12.90 6.26 4.98
N HIS A 509 -13.65 5.80 5.96
CA HIS A 509 -15.12 5.90 5.94
C HIS A 509 -15.58 7.36 5.96
N THR A 510 -14.93 8.19 6.78
CA THR A 510 -15.22 9.63 6.85
C THR A 510 -14.83 10.34 5.56
N ARG A 511 -13.67 10.02 4.99
CA ARG A 511 -13.23 10.52 3.68
C ARG A 511 -14.26 10.25 2.59
N ALA A 512 -14.75 9.01 2.49
CA ALA A 512 -15.74 8.65 1.48
C ALA A 512 -17.02 9.49 1.61
N TYR A 513 -17.48 9.71 2.84
CA TYR A 513 -18.63 10.58 3.10
C TYR A 513 -18.34 12.05 2.73
N VAL A 514 -17.19 12.60 3.14
CA VAL A 514 -16.86 14.02 2.85
C VAL A 514 -16.66 14.22 1.34
N MET A 515 -16.07 13.25 0.65
CA MET A 515 -15.91 13.26 -0.81
C MET A 515 -17.25 13.27 -1.55
N GLU A 516 -18.19 12.43 -1.11
CA GLU A 516 -19.56 12.40 -1.65
C GLU A 516 -20.29 13.73 -1.41
N VAL A 517 -20.14 14.30 -0.21
CA VAL A 517 -20.69 15.62 0.08
C VAL A 517 -20.04 16.66 -0.84
N ALA A 518 -18.72 16.70 -0.95
CA ALA A 518 -18.00 17.65 -1.79
C ALA A 518 -18.46 17.58 -3.27
N SER A 519 -18.72 16.37 -3.80
CA SER A 519 -19.20 16.22 -5.17
C SER A 519 -20.59 16.79 -5.41
N ASN A 520 -21.46 16.79 -4.41
CA ASN A 520 -22.82 17.33 -4.52
C ASN A 520 -22.88 18.87 -4.49
N PHE A 521 -21.76 19.53 -4.21
CA PHE A 521 -21.64 21.00 -4.19
C PHE A 521 -20.74 21.54 -5.32
N LYS A 522 -20.40 20.73 -6.33
CA LYS A 522 -19.51 21.13 -7.43
C LYS A 522 -20.01 22.34 -8.22
N ASP A 523 -21.32 22.54 -8.29
CA ASP A 523 -21.97 23.63 -9.07
C ASP A 523 -22.34 24.84 -8.21
N VAL A 524 -21.98 24.84 -6.91
CA VAL A 524 -22.29 25.92 -5.97
C VAL A 524 -20.99 26.61 -5.56
N GLU A 525 -20.68 27.74 -6.20
CA GLU A 525 -19.60 28.61 -5.75
C GLU A 525 -19.96 29.23 -4.39
N GLY A 526 -19.13 28.98 -3.37
CA GLY A 526 -19.34 29.57 -2.06
C GLY A 526 -18.37 29.07 -1.00
N ARG A 527 -18.26 29.84 0.09
CA ARG A 527 -17.39 29.56 1.24
C ARG A 527 -17.61 28.14 1.81
N THR A 528 -18.83 27.61 1.74
CA THR A 528 -19.17 26.25 2.19
C THR A 528 -18.52 25.14 1.36
N HIS A 529 -18.39 25.29 0.04
CA HIS A 529 -17.69 24.31 -0.79
C HIS A 529 -16.19 24.28 -0.46
N GLN A 530 -15.58 25.46 -0.25
CA GLN A 530 -14.18 25.59 0.14
C GLN A 530 -13.90 24.91 1.49
N ASP A 531 -14.70 25.20 2.53
CA ASP A 531 -14.54 24.58 3.85
C ASP A 531 -14.59 23.04 3.78
N ILE A 532 -15.46 22.50 2.93
CA ILE A 532 -15.63 21.04 2.73
C ILE A 532 -14.45 20.46 1.96
N SER A 533 -13.96 21.15 0.92
CA SER A 533 -12.78 20.73 0.14
C SER A 533 -11.52 20.74 1.00
N ASP A 534 -11.31 21.79 1.80
CA ASP A 534 -10.17 21.90 2.70
C ASP A 534 -10.21 20.78 3.74
N CYS A 535 -11.39 20.50 4.32
CA CYS A 535 -11.55 19.36 5.20
C CYS A 535 -11.24 18.03 4.49
N LEU A 536 -11.69 17.83 3.25
CA LEU A 536 -11.41 16.61 2.51
C LEU A 536 -9.90 16.39 2.32
N ASP A 537 -9.15 17.44 1.99
CA ASP A 537 -7.69 17.41 1.85
C ASP A 537 -7.03 17.01 3.17
N GLN A 538 -7.43 17.61 4.30
CA GLN A 538 -6.93 17.22 5.62
C GLN A 538 -7.20 15.74 5.93
N ILE A 539 -8.40 15.24 5.60
CA ILE A 539 -8.74 13.82 5.83
C ILE A 539 -7.95 12.89 4.91
N ASN A 540 -7.62 13.30 3.68
CA ASN A 540 -6.75 12.53 2.79
C ASN A 540 -5.35 12.40 3.36
N ASP A 541 -4.75 13.50 3.83
CA ASP A 541 -3.44 13.48 4.49
C ASP A 541 -3.45 12.57 5.73
N GLY A 542 -4.53 12.61 6.52
CA GLY A 542 -4.72 11.73 7.66
C GLY A 542 -4.79 10.24 7.28
N VAL A 543 -5.36 9.88 6.13
CA VAL A 543 -5.36 8.49 5.61
C VAL A 543 -3.94 8.04 5.30
N ASP A 544 -3.16 8.88 4.62
CA ASP A 544 -1.80 8.54 4.19
C ASP A 544 -0.86 8.39 5.38
N ARG A 545 -0.93 9.33 6.34
CA ARG A 545 -0.15 9.28 7.59
C ARG A 545 -0.45 8.02 8.41
N LEU A 546 -1.72 7.68 8.60
CA LEU A 546 -2.12 6.46 9.32
C LEU A 546 -1.71 5.17 8.58
N ALA A 547 -1.75 5.17 7.24
CA ALA A 547 -1.27 4.04 6.45
C ALA A 547 0.24 3.83 6.60
N GLN A 548 1.03 4.92 6.57
CA GLN A 548 2.47 4.90 6.82
C GLN A 548 2.79 4.36 8.22
N SER A 549 2.09 4.84 9.26
CA SER A 549 2.24 4.34 10.63
C SER A 549 2.06 2.83 10.76
N ILE A 550 1.08 2.24 10.05
CA ILE A 550 0.83 0.80 10.09
C ILE A 550 1.94 0.01 9.39
N ILE A 551 2.43 0.52 8.26
CA ILE A 551 3.53 -0.12 7.51
C ILE A 551 4.79 -0.16 8.39
N GLU A 552 5.15 0.99 8.97
CA GLU A 552 6.35 1.11 9.81
C GLU A 552 6.26 0.25 11.07
N LEU A 553 5.09 0.21 11.72
CA LEU A 553 4.89 -0.64 12.90
C LEU A 553 5.09 -2.12 12.57
N ARG A 554 4.69 -2.57 11.37
CA ARG A 554 4.88 -3.96 10.94
C ARG A 554 6.33 -4.30 10.64
N ARG A 555 7.08 -3.36 10.05
CA ARG A 555 8.51 -3.56 9.74
C ARG A 555 9.35 -3.78 11.00
N MET A 556 8.96 -3.18 12.13
CA MET A 556 9.62 -3.41 13.43
C MET A 556 9.57 -4.86 13.91
N ASN A 557 8.61 -5.67 13.44
CA ASN A 557 8.49 -7.07 13.83
C ASN A 557 9.28 -8.03 12.91
N GLN A 558 9.93 -7.51 11.86
CA GLN A 558 10.54 -8.31 10.79
C GLN A 558 12.06 -8.10 10.67
N GLU A 559 12.58 -6.94 11.07
CA GLU A 559 13.99 -6.56 10.91
C GLU A 559 14.45 -5.62 12.05
N GLY A 560 15.52 -5.97 12.79
CA GLY A 560 16.41 -4.99 13.43
C GLY A 560 16.36 -4.79 14.96
N GLY A 561 17.52 -4.48 15.56
CA GLY A 561 17.76 -4.27 17.00
C GLY A 561 17.40 -2.87 17.57
N ASP A 562 17.86 -2.57 18.79
CA ASP A 562 17.30 -1.50 19.65
C ASP A 562 17.46 -0.05 19.12
N SER A 563 18.52 0.25 18.35
CA SER A 563 18.71 1.57 17.71
C SER A 563 17.72 1.83 16.57
N ASP A 564 17.29 0.78 15.87
CA ASP A 564 16.30 0.82 14.79
C ASP A 564 14.88 1.04 15.36
N PHE A 565 14.59 0.48 16.54
CA PHE A 565 13.31 0.67 17.22
C PHE A 565 13.03 2.14 17.55
N THR A 566 14.00 2.86 18.13
CA THR A 566 13.80 4.25 18.59
C THR A 566 13.47 5.19 17.43
N TRP A 567 14.18 5.06 16.32
CA TRP A 567 13.96 5.89 15.13
C TRP A 567 12.60 5.58 14.48
N ARG A 568 12.28 4.30 14.23
CA ARG A 568 11.01 3.91 13.62
C ARG A 568 9.81 4.29 14.48
N MET A 569 9.95 4.20 15.81
CA MET A 569 8.91 4.62 16.74
C MET A 569 8.63 6.13 16.67
N SER A 570 9.69 6.95 16.56
CA SER A 570 9.56 8.41 16.40
C SER A 570 8.78 8.78 15.12
N ASN A 571 9.02 8.05 14.02
CA ASN A 571 8.26 8.24 12.77
C ASN A 571 6.76 7.96 12.97
N ILE A 572 6.43 6.85 13.64
CA ILE A 572 5.03 6.51 13.93
C ILE A 572 4.37 7.57 14.81
N GLU A 573 5.02 7.97 15.90
CA GLU A 573 4.50 9.01 16.80
C GLU A 573 4.24 10.31 16.04
N THR A 574 5.16 10.68 15.16
CA THR A 574 5.03 11.86 14.28
C THR A 574 3.82 11.73 13.36
N TRP A 575 3.71 10.65 12.57
CA TRP A 575 2.62 10.50 11.61
C TRP A 575 1.25 10.38 12.27
N VAL A 576 1.13 9.66 13.39
CA VAL A 576 -0.16 9.54 14.10
C VAL A 576 -0.57 10.86 14.73
N SER A 577 0.38 11.61 15.31
CA SER A 577 0.12 12.96 15.84
C SER A 577 -0.29 13.92 14.73
N ALA A 578 0.37 13.82 13.58
CA ALA A 578 0.07 14.62 12.41
C ALA A 578 -1.35 14.28 11.86
N ALA A 579 -1.73 13.00 11.77
CA ALA A 579 -3.08 12.58 11.39
C ALA A 579 -4.17 13.06 12.37
N LEU A 580 -3.84 13.13 13.67
CA LEU A 580 -4.71 13.74 14.68
C LEU A 580 -4.90 15.24 14.41
N THR A 581 -3.79 15.95 14.15
CA THR A 581 -3.80 17.38 13.82
C THR A 581 -4.63 17.69 12.58
N ASP A 582 -4.56 16.85 11.53
CA ASP A 582 -5.36 17.08 10.31
C ASP A 582 -6.85 16.95 10.60
N ALA A 583 -7.23 15.92 11.38
CA ALA A 583 -8.63 15.73 11.77
C ALA A 583 -9.14 16.88 12.64
N THR A 584 -8.33 17.39 13.59
CA THR A 584 -8.70 18.56 14.39
C THR A 584 -8.77 19.84 13.55
N THR A 585 -7.83 20.03 12.62
CA THR A 585 -7.81 21.18 11.70
C THR A 585 -9.07 21.22 10.85
N CYS A 586 -9.53 20.08 10.32
CA CYS A 586 -10.82 20.04 9.62
C CYS A 586 -11.99 20.43 10.57
N VAL A 587 -12.03 19.92 11.80
CA VAL A 587 -13.09 20.24 12.77
C VAL A 587 -13.11 21.74 13.11
N ASP A 588 -11.95 22.34 13.23
CA ASP A 588 -11.76 23.75 13.55
C ASP A 588 -12.04 24.67 12.36
N GLY A 589 -11.84 24.18 11.13
CA GLY A 589 -12.19 24.88 9.89
C GLY A 589 -13.69 25.19 9.75
N PHE A 590 -14.57 24.45 10.45
CA PHE A 590 -16.01 24.71 10.48
C PHE A 590 -16.45 25.65 11.63
N SER A 591 -15.64 26.63 12.01
CA SER A 591 -15.94 27.56 13.10
C SER A 591 -16.67 28.83 12.61
N GLY A 592 -17.90 29.07 13.08
CA GLY A 592 -18.71 30.26 12.74
C GLY A 592 -20.18 30.17 13.20
N ARG A 593 -20.92 31.30 13.20
CA ARG A 593 -22.35 31.36 13.60
C ARG A 593 -23.31 30.64 12.63
N ASP A 594 -22.88 30.38 11.40
CA ASP A 594 -23.68 29.72 10.36
C ASP A 594 -23.37 28.22 10.25
N MET A 595 -23.78 27.44 11.26
CA MET A 595 -23.59 25.99 11.34
C MET A 595 -24.82 25.26 10.80
N GLY A 596 -24.93 25.17 9.48
CA GLY A 596 -25.92 24.32 8.82
C GLY A 596 -25.77 22.83 9.21
N LYS A 597 -26.87 22.08 9.15
CA LYS A 597 -26.95 20.64 9.51
C LYS A 597 -25.85 19.79 8.86
N LEU A 598 -25.47 20.13 7.63
CA LEU A 598 -24.42 19.46 6.88
C LEU A 598 -23.04 19.63 7.53
N LYS A 599 -22.63 20.88 7.80
CA LYS A 599 -21.34 21.20 8.46
C LYS A 599 -21.25 20.55 9.84
N ALA A 600 -22.34 20.55 10.60
CA ALA A 600 -22.43 19.85 11.88
C ALA A 600 -22.22 18.33 11.74
N THR A 601 -22.77 17.72 10.70
CA THR A 601 -22.62 16.28 10.44
C THR A 601 -21.18 15.92 10.04
N ILE A 602 -20.54 16.72 9.19
CA ILE A 602 -19.12 16.54 8.84
C ILE A 602 -18.25 16.67 10.08
N LYS A 603 -18.43 17.77 10.85
CA LYS A 603 -17.70 18.03 12.09
C LYS A 603 -17.83 16.87 13.08
N GLY A 604 -19.03 16.33 13.27
CA GLY A 604 -19.26 15.18 14.15
C GLY A 604 -18.55 13.90 13.70
N LYS A 605 -18.58 13.60 12.39
CA LYS A 605 -17.87 12.43 11.84
C LYS A 605 -16.35 12.57 11.95
N VAL A 606 -15.81 13.75 11.66
CA VAL A 606 -14.37 14.01 11.74
C VAL A 606 -13.88 14.08 13.18
N LEU A 607 -14.67 14.64 14.09
CA LEU A 607 -14.35 14.60 15.52
C LEU A 607 -14.19 13.16 16.01
N ASN A 608 -15.00 12.24 15.51
CA ASN A 608 -14.84 10.83 15.84
C ASN A 608 -13.51 10.25 15.32
N VAL A 609 -13.04 10.67 14.15
CA VAL A 609 -11.70 10.33 13.64
C VAL A 609 -10.61 10.85 14.59
N ALA A 610 -10.66 12.12 14.97
CA ALA A 610 -9.71 12.70 15.90
C ALA A 610 -9.68 11.94 17.25
N GLN A 611 -10.84 11.57 17.78
CA GLN A 611 -10.95 10.83 19.03
C GLN A 611 -10.34 9.43 18.95
N VAL A 612 -10.62 8.66 17.89
CA VAL A 612 -10.04 7.31 17.74
C VAL A 612 -8.53 7.36 17.47
N THR A 613 -8.06 8.32 16.68
CA THR A 613 -6.63 8.53 16.42
C THR A 613 -5.88 8.95 17.68
N SER A 614 -6.47 9.81 18.52
CA SER A 614 -5.90 10.18 19.83
C SER A 614 -5.74 8.97 20.76
N ASN A 615 -6.72 8.06 20.78
CA ASN A 615 -6.61 6.82 21.54
C ASN A 615 -5.53 5.90 20.95
N ALA A 616 -5.42 5.81 19.62
CA ALA A 616 -4.37 5.02 18.97
C ALA A 616 -2.97 5.55 19.30
N LEU A 617 -2.76 6.87 19.27
CA LEU A 617 -1.49 7.50 19.67
C LEU A 617 -1.12 7.14 21.12
N ALA A 618 -2.07 7.20 22.04
CA ALA A 618 -1.83 6.83 23.44
C ALA A 618 -1.41 5.35 23.61
N LEU A 619 -2.02 4.44 22.84
CA LEU A 619 -1.68 3.02 22.87
C LEU A 619 -0.32 2.73 22.23
N VAL A 620 0.01 3.44 21.14
CA VAL A 620 1.31 3.44 20.47
C VAL A 620 2.41 3.90 21.43
N ASN A 621 2.24 5.05 22.08
CA ASN A 621 3.22 5.58 23.05
C ASN A 621 3.40 4.63 24.25
N ARG A 622 2.32 3.98 24.70
CA ARG A 622 2.37 3.00 25.79
C ARG A 622 3.11 1.72 25.39
N PHE A 623 2.97 1.29 24.14
CA PHE A 623 3.77 0.19 23.59
C PHE A 623 5.26 0.56 23.61
N ALA A 624 5.63 1.76 23.13
CA ALA A 624 7.02 2.22 23.15
C ALA A 624 7.61 2.32 24.55
N ALA A 625 6.86 2.88 25.50
CA ALA A 625 7.29 2.97 26.88
C ALA A 625 7.55 1.59 27.50
N ARG A 626 6.71 0.59 27.19
CA ARG A 626 6.92 -0.79 27.65
C ARG A 626 8.14 -1.44 27.01
N HIS A 627 8.34 -1.27 25.71
CA HIS A 627 9.49 -1.81 25.00
C HIS A 627 10.81 -1.24 25.55
N ARG A 628 10.86 0.07 25.81
CA ARG A 628 12.02 0.72 26.45
C ARG A 628 12.26 0.24 27.89
N ALA A 629 11.21 -0.10 28.63
CA ALA A 629 11.33 -0.61 29.99
C ALA A 629 11.83 -2.06 30.05
N THR A 630 11.51 -2.89 29.05
CA THR A 630 11.97 -4.29 28.99
C THR A 630 13.38 -4.44 28.45
N ASN A 631 13.87 -3.47 27.67
CA ASN A 631 15.18 -3.51 27.01
C ASN A 631 16.21 -2.53 27.61
N LYS A 632 15.98 -2.06 28.84
CA LYS A 632 16.95 -1.24 29.56
C LYS A 632 18.16 -2.14 29.92
N PRO A 633 19.41 -1.75 29.61
CA PRO A 633 20.59 -2.55 29.94
C PRO A 633 20.75 -2.77 31.45
#